data_AF-A0A0P1IKU2-F1
#
_entry.id   AF-A0A0P1IKU2-F1
#
_cell.length_a   1.000
_cell.length_b   1.000
_cell.length_c   1.000
_cell.angle_alpha   90.00
_cell.angle_beta   90.00
_cell.angle_gamma   90.00
#
_symmetry.space_group_name_H-M   'P 1'
#
loop_
_entity.id
_entity.type
_entity.pdbx_description
1 polymer ?
#
loop_
_entity_poly.entity_id
_entity_poly.type
_entity_poly.pdbx_seq_one_letter_code
_entity_poly.pdbx_strand_id
1 'polypeptide(L)'
;MRLNDKLTTKQTAKSAVDCLLGFVLATSPEVGFAGACDRVTALENYNTTGFSPKGAMCEPYVGLANVQGISCRWEFPFRDAEASRAFNDLWTEVTRCKDGAQKQLGSSVNHPDSYVQRELITSDGLYRVTQKDKGQIKRTLVFLSFERGNS
;
A
#
# COMPACT_ATOMS: atom_id res chain seq x y z
N MET A 1 60.28 9.66 -29.05
CA MET A 1 61.33 8.72 -29.52
C MET A 1 61.31 7.53 -28.58
N ARG A 2 61.19 6.31 -29.13
CA ARG A 2 60.97 5.03 -28.43
C ARG A 2 62.07 4.70 -27.42
N LEU A 3 61.74 3.95 -26.35
CA LEU A 3 62.28 2.60 -26.10
C LEU A 3 61.62 1.94 -24.88
N ASN A 4 61.16 0.71 -25.12
CA ASN A 4 60.74 -0.31 -24.16
C ASN A 4 61.90 -0.70 -23.22
N ASP A 5 61.63 -1.27 -22.04
CA ASP A 5 61.68 -2.74 -21.83
C ASP A 5 61.70 -3.18 -20.35
N LYS A 6 60.96 -4.29 -20.13
CA LYS A 6 61.25 -5.45 -19.26
C LYS A 6 61.06 -5.40 -17.73
N LEU A 7 60.03 -6.16 -17.33
CA LEU A 7 60.03 -7.30 -16.39
C LEU A 7 61.00 -7.27 -15.20
N THR A 8 60.45 -7.36 -13.98
CA THR A 8 60.89 -8.43 -13.06
C THR A 8 59.81 -8.81 -12.06
N THR A 9 59.43 -10.08 -12.14
CA THR A 9 58.54 -10.84 -11.28
C THR A 9 59.14 -11.01 -9.87
N LYS A 10 58.36 -10.77 -8.81
CA LYS A 10 58.45 -11.55 -7.57
C LYS A 10 57.04 -11.99 -7.15
N GLN A 11 56.70 -13.17 -7.65
CA GLN A 11 55.72 -14.08 -7.06
C GLN A 11 56.23 -14.50 -5.68
N THR A 12 55.42 -14.28 -4.65
CA THR A 12 55.31 -15.23 -3.54
C THR A 12 53.84 -15.31 -3.19
N ALA A 13 53.19 -16.29 -3.82
CA ALA A 13 51.89 -16.78 -3.42
C ALA A 13 52.01 -17.46 -2.05
N LYS A 14 51.04 -17.17 -1.17
CA LYS A 14 50.51 -18.16 -0.25
C LYS A 14 49.00 -18.18 -0.46
N SER A 15 48.59 -18.97 -1.44
CA SER A 15 47.27 -19.55 -1.50
C SER A 15 47.29 -20.83 -0.67
N ALA A 16 46.30 -21.01 0.20
CA ALA A 16 45.64 -22.30 0.40
C ALA A 16 44.56 -22.13 1.49
N VAL A 17 43.33 -21.83 1.06
CA VAL A 17 42.14 -22.46 1.65
C VAL A 17 41.26 -22.83 0.46
N ASP A 18 41.39 -24.08 0.03
CA ASP A 18 40.45 -24.75 -0.87
C ASP A 18 39.24 -25.18 -0.05
N CYS A 19 38.03 -24.77 -0.46
CA CYS A 19 36.82 -25.56 -0.21
C CYS A 19 35.65 -25.07 -1.08
N LEU A 20 35.32 -25.87 -2.09
CA LEU A 20 34.00 -26.16 -2.66
C LEU A 20 33.07 -24.99 -3.07
N LEU A 21 32.66 -25.05 -4.35
CA LEU A 21 31.32 -24.76 -4.88
C LEU A 21 30.64 -23.44 -4.49
N GLY A 22 30.43 -22.60 -5.50
CA GLY A 22 29.31 -21.68 -5.51
C GLY A 22 29.58 -20.47 -6.38
N PHE A 23 29.06 -20.50 -7.62
CA PHE A 23 28.70 -19.25 -8.28
C PHE A 23 27.69 -18.56 -7.35
N VAL A 24 28.12 -17.53 -6.63
CA VAL A 24 27.22 -16.63 -5.94
C VAL A 24 26.52 -15.83 -7.03
N LEU A 25 25.37 -16.32 -7.46
CA LEU A 25 24.37 -15.49 -8.11
C LEU A 25 24.06 -14.38 -7.12
N ALA A 26 24.55 -13.17 -7.42
CA ALA A 26 24.06 -11.97 -6.78
C ALA A 26 22.59 -11.84 -7.15
N THR A 27 21.72 -12.45 -6.33
CA THR A 27 20.31 -12.09 -6.32
C THR A 27 20.28 -10.68 -5.76
N SER A 28 20.27 -9.70 -6.65
CA SER A 28 19.71 -8.39 -6.32
C SER A 28 18.41 -8.66 -5.55
N PRO A 29 18.19 -8.07 -4.36
CA PRO A 29 16.85 -8.06 -3.84
C PRO A 29 16.02 -7.42 -4.94
N GLU A 30 15.13 -8.19 -5.56
CA GLU A 30 14.03 -7.58 -6.28
C GLU A 30 13.40 -6.69 -5.22
N VAL A 31 13.59 -5.38 -5.38
CA VAL A 31 12.71 -4.41 -4.75
C VAL A 31 11.39 -4.69 -5.43
N GLY A 32 10.69 -5.70 -4.92
CA GLY A 32 9.49 -6.26 -5.48
C GLY A 32 8.38 -5.26 -5.26
N PHE A 33 8.39 -4.20 -6.07
CA PHE A 33 7.25 -3.35 -6.34
C PHE A 33 6.24 -4.08 -7.24
N ALA A 34 6.14 -5.42 -7.13
CA ALA A 34 4.90 -6.11 -7.42
C ALA A 34 3.88 -5.54 -6.42
N GLY A 35 2.83 -4.86 -6.87
CA GLY A 35 1.73 -5.58 -7.48
C GLY A 35 0.82 -6.24 -6.42
N ALA A 36 1.18 -6.17 -5.14
CA ALA A 36 0.31 -6.68 -4.08
C ALA A 36 -0.92 -5.78 -3.94
N CYS A 37 -2.08 -6.39 -4.16
CA CYS A 37 -3.41 -5.83 -3.97
C CYS A 37 -4.04 -6.36 -2.69
N ASP A 38 -3.23 -6.82 -1.74
CA ASP A 38 -3.66 -7.61 -0.59
C ASP A 38 -4.75 -6.92 0.24
N ARG A 39 -4.68 -5.60 0.44
CA ARG A 39 -5.70 -4.88 1.22
C ARG A 39 -7.00 -4.73 0.44
N VAL A 40 -6.90 -4.52 -0.87
CA VAL A 40 -8.05 -4.46 -1.79
C VAL A 40 -8.71 -5.83 -1.91
N THR A 41 -7.93 -6.90 -2.10
CA THR A 41 -8.41 -8.28 -2.18
C THR A 41 -9.02 -8.74 -0.86
N ALA A 42 -8.41 -8.43 0.29
CA ALA A 42 -8.99 -8.76 1.59
C ALA A 42 -10.31 -8.04 1.82
N LEU A 43 -10.41 -6.76 1.45
CA LEU A 43 -11.64 -5.98 1.53
C LEU A 43 -12.78 -6.59 0.69
N GLU A 44 -12.52 -6.94 -0.56
CA GLU A 44 -13.51 -7.49 -1.50
C GLU A 44 -14.05 -8.86 -1.07
N ASN A 45 -13.19 -9.65 -0.43
CA ASN A 45 -13.48 -11.01 0.00
C ASN A 45 -13.85 -11.12 1.48
N TYR A 46 -13.99 -9.99 2.20
CA TYR A 46 -14.22 -9.99 3.64
C TYR A 46 -15.50 -10.75 4.02
N ASN A 47 -16.60 -10.57 3.29
CA ASN A 47 -17.86 -11.30 3.56
C ASN A 47 -17.75 -12.82 3.37
N THR A 48 -16.80 -13.29 2.58
CA THR A 48 -16.60 -14.72 2.30
C THR A 48 -15.56 -15.33 3.24
N THR A 49 -14.52 -14.57 3.58
CA THR A 49 -13.34 -15.10 4.28
C THR A 49 -13.26 -14.68 5.75
N GLY A 50 -13.90 -13.57 6.13
CA GLY A 50 -13.76 -12.95 7.44
C GLY A 50 -12.38 -12.34 7.72
N PHE A 51 -11.45 -12.34 6.76
CA PHE A 51 -10.09 -11.84 6.96
C PHE A 51 -10.00 -10.35 6.65
N SER A 52 -9.59 -9.56 7.64
CA SER A 52 -9.30 -8.14 7.46
C SER A 52 -7.88 -7.90 6.94
N PRO A 53 -7.64 -6.79 6.21
CA PRO A 53 -6.29 -6.27 6.02
C PRO A 53 -5.53 -6.15 7.35
N LYS A 54 -4.22 -6.39 7.34
CA LYS A 54 -3.39 -6.31 8.55
C LYS A 54 -3.58 -4.97 9.28
N GLY A 55 -3.88 -5.07 10.58
CA GLY A 55 -4.07 -3.90 11.45
C GLY A 55 -5.40 -3.16 11.25
N ALA A 56 -6.29 -3.65 10.38
CA ALA A 56 -7.59 -3.06 10.16
C ALA A 56 -8.68 -3.75 10.99
N MET A 57 -9.66 -2.95 11.43
CA MET A 57 -10.96 -3.44 11.91
C MET A 57 -11.97 -3.27 10.78
N CYS A 58 -12.66 -4.34 10.38
CA CYS A 58 -13.60 -4.31 9.27
C CYS A 58 -15.02 -4.63 9.72
N GLU A 59 -15.98 -3.92 9.15
CA GLU A 59 -17.39 -4.08 9.44
C GLU A 59 -18.20 -4.00 8.14
N PRO A 60 -19.19 -4.90 7.94
CA PRO A 60 -20.17 -4.73 6.89
C PRO A 60 -21.08 -3.55 7.21
N TYR A 61 -21.54 -2.85 6.17
CA TYR A 61 -22.51 -1.77 6.29
C TYR A 61 -23.49 -1.77 5.11
N VAL A 62 -24.63 -1.11 5.30
CA VAL A 62 -25.59 -0.82 4.23
C VAL A 62 -25.46 0.65 3.87
N GLY A 63 -24.99 0.90 2.65
CA GLY A 63 -24.81 2.23 2.09
C GLY A 63 -26.13 2.86 1.62
N LEU A 64 -26.00 4.02 0.96
CA LEU A 64 -27.13 4.68 0.33
C LEU A 64 -27.72 3.77 -0.76
N ALA A 65 -29.03 3.87 -0.99
CA ALA A 65 -29.77 3.02 -1.94
C ALA A 65 -29.69 1.50 -1.62
N ASN A 66 -29.52 1.13 -0.35
CA ASN A 66 -29.51 -0.26 0.11
C ASN A 66 -28.38 -1.12 -0.50
N VAL A 67 -27.28 -0.49 -0.91
CA VAL A 67 -26.10 -1.17 -1.44
C VAL A 67 -25.27 -1.73 -0.29
N GLN A 68 -24.93 -3.01 -0.33
CA GLN A 68 -24.07 -3.62 0.69
C GLN A 68 -22.60 -3.22 0.47
N GLY A 69 -21.91 -2.91 1.56
CA GLY A 69 -20.49 -2.59 1.52
C GLY A 69 -19.71 -3.11 2.71
N ILE A 70 -18.39 -3.08 2.58
CA ILE A 70 -17.44 -3.36 3.66
C ILE A 70 -16.63 -2.11 3.91
N SER A 71 -16.39 -1.79 5.17
CA SER A 71 -15.51 -0.69 5.58
C SER A 71 -14.46 -1.22 6.55
N CYS A 72 -13.20 -1.09 6.17
CA CYS A 72 -12.05 -1.41 6.99
C CYS A 72 -11.38 -0.12 7.48
N ARG A 73 -11.02 -0.06 8.76
CA ARG A 73 -10.45 1.13 9.39
C ARG A 73 -9.17 0.85 10.16
N TRP A 74 -8.27 1.82 10.13
CA TRP A 74 -7.06 1.90 10.94
C TRP A 74 -7.13 3.13 11.85
N GLU A 75 -6.61 2.99 13.06
CA GLU A 75 -6.56 4.08 14.04
C GLU A 75 -5.13 4.59 14.22
N PHE A 76 -5.00 5.91 14.28
CA PHE A 76 -3.73 6.60 14.52
C PHE A 76 -3.90 7.65 15.63
N PRO A 77 -2.81 8.11 16.25
CA PRO A 77 -2.83 9.33 17.05
C PRO A 77 -3.44 10.52 16.27
N PHE A 78 -3.97 11.50 17.01
CA PHE A 78 -4.60 12.66 16.39
C PHE A 78 -3.62 13.46 15.53
N ARG A 79 -3.95 13.64 14.25
CA ARG A 79 -3.16 14.35 13.23
C ARG A 79 -1.76 13.76 13.01
N ASP A 80 -1.66 12.45 13.15
CA ASP A 80 -0.44 11.71 12.92
C ASP A 80 -0.05 11.69 11.43
N ALA A 81 1.22 11.88 11.11
CA ALA A 81 1.71 11.90 9.73
C ALA A 81 1.60 10.51 9.07
N GLU A 82 1.64 9.44 9.86
CA GLU A 82 1.48 8.05 9.46
C GLU A 82 0.07 7.81 8.94
N ALA A 83 -0.94 8.49 9.48
CA ALA A 83 -2.31 8.40 8.99
C ALA A 83 -2.40 8.94 7.55
N SER A 84 -1.75 10.07 7.27
CA SER A 84 -1.72 10.64 5.92
C SER A 84 -0.88 9.82 4.94
N ARG A 85 0.17 9.14 5.41
CA ARG A 85 0.87 8.13 4.61
C ARG A 85 -0.04 6.95 4.29
N ALA A 86 -0.70 6.37 5.31
CA ALA A 86 -1.63 5.26 5.12
C ALA A 86 -2.78 5.61 4.16
N PHE A 87 -3.35 6.80 4.27
CA PHE A 87 -4.38 7.30 3.35
C PHE A 87 -3.87 7.34 1.90
N ASN A 88 -2.68 7.89 1.66
CA ASN A 88 -2.10 7.94 0.32
C ASN A 88 -1.73 6.55 -0.20
N ASP A 89 -1.15 5.70 0.63
CA ASP A 89 -0.77 4.33 0.26
C ASP A 89 -1.98 3.49 -0.12
N LEU A 90 -3.08 3.60 0.62
CA LEU A 90 -4.34 2.93 0.29
C LEU A 90 -4.90 3.43 -1.03
N TRP A 91 -4.86 4.75 -1.27
CA TRP A 91 -5.32 5.31 -2.53
C TRP A 91 -4.47 4.86 -3.72
N THR A 92 -3.15 4.84 -3.56
CA THR A 92 -2.21 4.32 -4.56
C THR A 92 -2.46 2.84 -4.83
N GLU A 93 -2.74 2.04 -3.81
CA GLU A 93 -3.06 0.62 -4.00
C GLU A 93 -4.39 0.44 -4.75
N VAL A 94 -5.46 1.12 -4.33
CA VAL A 94 -6.77 1.05 -5.00
C VAL A 94 -6.64 1.40 -6.49
N THR A 95 -6.00 2.53 -6.80
CA THR A 95 -5.86 3.01 -8.20
C THR A 95 -4.85 2.23 -9.03
N ARG A 96 -3.95 1.48 -8.39
CA ARG A 96 -3.06 0.52 -9.07
C ARG A 96 -3.77 -0.80 -9.36
N CYS A 97 -4.65 -1.24 -8.46
CA CYS A 97 -5.27 -2.56 -8.49
C CYS A 97 -6.61 -2.58 -9.23
N LYS A 98 -7.21 -1.42 -9.50
CA LYS A 98 -8.53 -1.30 -10.12
C LYS A 98 -8.55 -0.20 -11.16
N ASP A 99 -9.15 -0.51 -12.29
CA ASP A 99 -9.44 0.46 -13.34
C ASP A 99 -10.78 1.14 -13.07
N GLY A 100 -10.81 2.47 -13.15
CA GLY A 100 -12.02 3.22 -12.85
C GLY A 100 -11.90 4.73 -13.01
N ALA A 101 -13.04 5.40 -12.86
CA ALA A 101 -13.13 6.85 -12.89
C ALA A 101 -13.00 7.42 -11.46
N GLN A 102 -12.02 8.31 -11.26
CA GLN A 102 -11.92 9.04 -9.99
C GLN A 102 -13.04 10.05 -9.90
N LYS A 103 -13.78 10.03 -8.79
CA LYS A 103 -14.77 11.06 -8.52
C LYS A 103 -14.14 12.14 -7.65
N GLN A 104 -14.12 13.36 -8.17
CA GLN A 104 -13.73 14.50 -7.36
C GLN A 104 -14.85 14.83 -6.38
N LEU A 105 -14.49 14.93 -5.10
CA LEU A 105 -15.39 15.39 -4.05
C LEU A 105 -15.09 16.85 -3.73
N GLY A 106 -16.15 17.63 -3.50
CA GLY A 106 -16.11 19.06 -3.25
C GLY A 106 -15.43 19.45 -1.93
N SER A 107 -15.15 20.75 -1.84
CA SER A 107 -14.22 21.44 -0.95
C SER A 107 -14.30 21.15 0.55
N SER A 108 -13.11 21.18 1.16
CA SER A 108 -12.87 21.21 2.61
C SER A 108 -13.66 22.33 3.30
N VAL A 109 -14.42 21.97 4.33
CA VAL A 109 -14.95 22.91 5.32
C VAL A 109 -13.96 23.00 6.50
N ASN A 110 -13.63 24.22 6.92
CA ASN A 110 -12.69 24.48 8.02
C ASN A 110 -13.34 24.15 9.37
N HIS A 111 -13.26 22.88 9.77
CA HIS A 111 -13.80 22.35 11.03
C HIS A 111 -12.66 21.64 11.79
N PRO A 112 -12.64 21.67 13.16
CA PRO A 112 -11.58 21.04 13.95
C PRO A 112 -11.46 19.52 13.71
N ASP A 113 -12.58 18.86 13.42
CA ASP A 113 -12.59 17.55 12.75
C ASP A 113 -12.41 17.78 11.26
N SER A 114 -11.27 17.32 10.72
CA SER A 114 -10.98 17.37 9.29
C SER A 114 -11.49 16.09 8.61
N TYR A 115 -11.84 16.21 7.33
CA TYR A 115 -12.32 15.12 6.51
C TYR A 115 -11.76 15.24 5.10
N VAL A 116 -11.13 14.16 4.62
CA VAL A 116 -10.65 14.03 3.24
C VAL A 116 -11.11 12.69 2.71
N GLN A 117 -11.65 12.67 1.49
CA GLN A 117 -12.09 11.43 0.83
C GLN A 117 -11.71 11.43 -0.65
N ARG A 118 -11.35 10.25 -1.16
CA ARG A 118 -11.18 9.95 -2.58
C ARG A 118 -12.07 8.75 -2.93
N GLU A 119 -12.70 8.79 -4.10
CA GLU A 119 -13.56 7.71 -4.57
C GLU A 119 -13.13 7.25 -5.97
N LEU A 120 -13.18 5.94 -6.20
CA LEU A 120 -12.95 5.30 -7.50
C LEU A 120 -14.18 4.48 -7.87
N ILE A 121 -14.85 4.86 -8.96
CA ILE A 121 -15.96 4.12 -9.55
C ILE A 121 -15.39 3.14 -10.57
N THR A 122 -15.66 1.86 -10.39
CA THR A 122 -15.16 0.75 -11.22
C THR A 122 -16.34 -0.07 -11.75
N SER A 123 -16.08 -1.05 -12.61
CA SER A 123 -17.09 -2.06 -12.98
C SER A 123 -17.57 -2.88 -11.79
N ASP A 124 -16.70 -3.12 -10.81
CA ASP A 124 -16.97 -3.99 -9.66
C ASP A 124 -17.81 -3.28 -8.59
N GLY A 125 -17.75 -1.94 -8.57
CA GLY A 125 -18.39 -1.12 -7.56
C GLY A 125 -17.62 0.16 -7.24
N LEU A 126 -17.85 0.69 -6.04
CA LEU A 126 -17.33 1.97 -5.58
C LEU A 126 -16.36 1.80 -4.42
N TYR A 127 -15.11 2.17 -4.64
CA TYR A 127 -14.10 2.23 -3.60
C TYR A 127 -14.04 3.63 -3.01
N ARG A 128 -13.88 3.72 -1.68
CA ARG A 128 -13.62 4.99 -1.01
C ARG A 128 -12.44 4.86 -0.06
N VAL A 129 -11.55 5.85 -0.09
CA VAL A 129 -10.49 6.01 0.89
C VAL A 129 -10.74 7.32 1.62
N THR A 130 -10.81 7.27 2.95
CA THR A 130 -11.22 8.42 3.77
C THR A 130 -10.27 8.60 4.95
N GLN A 131 -9.79 9.82 5.18
CA GLN A 131 -9.14 10.21 6.43
C GLN A 131 -10.09 11.12 7.22
N LYS A 132 -10.27 10.82 8.50
CA LYS A 132 -11.08 11.60 9.44
C LYS A 132 -10.26 11.92 10.68
N ASP A 133 -10.05 13.19 10.97
CA ASP A 133 -9.56 13.60 12.29
C ASP A 133 -10.76 13.76 13.24
N LYS A 134 -10.70 13.14 14.42
CA LYS A 134 -11.78 13.16 15.41
C LYS A 134 -11.26 13.78 16.70
N GLY A 135 -11.42 15.08 16.86
CA GLY A 135 -10.87 15.86 17.97
C GLY A 135 -11.40 15.47 19.34
N GLN A 136 -12.64 14.98 19.41
CA GLN A 136 -13.29 14.53 20.65
C GLN A 136 -12.66 13.27 21.24
N ILE A 137 -12.18 12.35 20.39
CA ILE A 137 -11.55 11.09 20.83
C ILE A 137 -10.02 11.10 20.65
N LYS A 138 -9.44 12.22 20.19
CA LYS A 138 -8.01 12.38 19.91
C LYS A 138 -7.43 11.27 19.02
N ARG A 139 -8.16 10.92 17.96
CA ARG A 139 -7.72 9.94 16.95
C ARG A 139 -7.83 10.49 15.54
N THR A 140 -6.97 9.99 14.66
CA THR A 140 -7.17 10.05 13.22
C THR A 140 -7.52 8.65 12.73
N LEU A 141 -8.58 8.56 11.94
CA LEU A 141 -9.10 7.30 11.41
C LEU A 141 -8.91 7.30 9.89
N VAL A 142 -8.34 6.24 9.36
CA VAL A 142 -8.23 6.01 7.92
C VAL A 142 -9.12 4.85 7.56
N PHE A 143 -9.96 5.01 6.54
CA PHE A 143 -10.91 4.01 6.06
C PHE A 143 -10.58 3.63 4.62
N LEU A 144 -10.75 2.35 4.32
CA LEU A 144 -10.90 1.81 2.98
C LEU A 144 -12.25 1.09 2.94
N SER A 145 -13.15 1.51 2.05
CA SER A 145 -14.45 0.86 1.87
C SER A 145 -14.73 0.49 0.42
N PHE A 146 -15.57 -0.52 0.25
CA PHE A 146 -16.04 -1.01 -1.04
C PHE A 146 -17.53 -1.31 -0.97
N GLU A 147 -18.29 -0.66 -1.85
CA GLU A 147 -19.69 -0.99 -2.16
C GLU A 147 -19.74 -1.75 -3.47
N ARG A 148 -20.27 -2.97 -3.44
CA ARG A 148 -20.39 -3.78 -4.66
C ARG A 148 -21.47 -3.21 -5.57
N GLY A 149 -21.18 -3.08 -6.85
CA GLY A 149 -22.18 -2.69 -7.85
C GLY A 149 -23.26 -3.77 -7.96
N ASN A 150 -24.52 -3.36 -8.15
CA ASN A 150 -25.57 -4.28 -8.57
C ASN A 150 -25.31 -4.60 -10.05
N SER A 151 -24.78 -5.78 -10.33
CA SER A 151 -24.71 -6.34 -11.69
C SER A 151 -26.10 -6.64 -12.22
#